data_AF-A0A812SJD9-F1
#
_entry.id   AF-A0A812SJD9-F1
#
_cell.length_a   1.000
_cell.length_b   1.000
_cell.length_c   1.000
_cell.angle_alpha   90.00
_cell.angle_beta   90.00
_cell.angle_gamma   90.00
#
_symmetry.space_group_name_H-M   'P 1'
#
loop_
_entity.id
_entity.type
_entity.pdbx_description
1 polymer ?
#
loop_
_entity_poly.entity_id
_entity_poly.type
_entity_poly.pdbx_seq_one_letter_code
_entity_poly.pdbx_strand_id
1 'polypeptide(L)'
;GQHGADVAAAASVPDPTPAKRAKLRPNRPEGRSIIVLSAFDGIGASHWLVAKAFGRPLLAVSWEVDRACKALVQKAMPWVEHRGDLIRDSPGDVADLVMDADPDALALIVWCAAPPCQDFSRIGQGEGHQGDRGRLFQDSVEFMHELRARVPKHRFGCLDENVDVDRAAAKVISHGLGVQPVFACPSDFGWVSRPRLWWTSDWRRSGHNATMSAGDVPTHHFLGDIVDFILAAWCEGWDPKVFGHDLQNAYRQWAVRFPGHCGTFLPTDQGVTLWFHYAMCFGAAASVWNFNRAADAVQMLMRALLLVLLGHFVDDFNGADDNLTADSAHGVQLHVGAEGVWLSPTEERKQKILAQIDEALEADSLSPDAASRLAGRLTFLSQSTFGCTGRAAIKPLCSRAADT
;
A
#
# COMPACT_ATOMS: atom_id res chain seq x y z
N GLY A 1 -68.10 35.62 -26.93
CA GLY A 1 -67.16 35.24 -28.01
C GLY A 1 -65.86 34.92 -27.33
N GLN A 2 -65.32 33.71 -27.47
CA GLN A 2 -64.34 33.34 -28.53
C GLN A 2 -63.10 34.25 -28.46
N HIS A 3 -61.85 33.81 -28.43
CA HIS A 3 -61.13 32.54 -28.42
C HIS A 3 -59.66 32.94 -28.20
N GLY A 4 -58.83 32.08 -27.60
CA GLY A 4 -57.36 32.28 -27.53
C GLY A 4 -56.76 31.46 -26.39
N ALA A 5 -56.70 30.13 -26.56
CA ALA A 5 -55.53 29.41 -27.08
C ALA A 5 -54.53 29.08 -25.95
N ASP A 6 -54.71 27.88 -25.41
CA ASP A 6 -53.79 27.15 -24.55
C ASP A 6 -52.39 27.07 -25.18
N VAL A 7 -51.38 27.49 -24.41
CA VAL A 7 -49.99 27.10 -24.66
C VAL A 7 -49.53 26.33 -23.44
N ALA A 8 -49.71 25.01 -23.49
CA ALA A 8 -49.08 24.09 -22.55
C ALA A 8 -47.55 24.15 -22.78
N ALA A 9 -46.82 24.68 -21.80
CA ALA A 9 -45.38 24.61 -21.78
C ALA A 9 -44.95 23.14 -21.62
N ALA A 10 -44.46 22.53 -22.71
CA ALA A 10 -43.83 21.24 -22.67
C ALA A 10 -42.55 21.33 -21.82
N ALA A 11 -42.58 20.78 -20.62
CA ALA A 11 -41.40 20.57 -19.80
C ALA A 11 -40.46 19.61 -20.55
N SER A 12 -39.29 20.11 -20.94
CA SER A 12 -38.23 19.28 -21.52
C SER A 12 -37.77 18.26 -20.48
N VAL A 13 -38.01 16.98 -20.75
CA VAL A 13 -37.45 15.88 -19.96
C VAL A 13 -35.92 15.94 -20.07
N PRO A 14 -35.16 16.01 -18.96
CA PRO A 14 -33.71 16.01 -19.02
C PRO A 14 -33.22 14.65 -19.52
N ASP A 15 -32.39 14.69 -20.56
CA ASP A 15 -31.69 13.53 -21.14
C ASP A 15 -30.89 12.81 -20.03
N PRO A 16 -31.20 11.54 -19.71
CA PRO A 16 -30.56 10.81 -18.61
C PRO A 16 -29.17 10.29 -18.98
N THR A 17 -28.65 10.63 -20.16
CA THR A 17 -27.31 10.19 -20.58
C THR A 17 -26.26 10.87 -19.70
N PRO A 18 -25.52 10.14 -18.84
CA PRO A 18 -24.50 10.76 -18.01
C PRO A 18 -23.44 11.33 -18.93
N ALA A 19 -23.26 12.65 -18.89
CA ALA A 19 -22.16 13.33 -19.58
C ALA A 19 -20.88 12.59 -19.21
N LYS A 20 -20.15 12.07 -20.23
CA LYS A 20 -18.83 11.46 -20.02
C LYS A 20 -18.00 12.43 -19.21
N ARG A 21 -17.80 12.14 -17.91
CA ARG A 21 -16.88 12.89 -17.05
C ARG A 21 -15.57 13.02 -17.83
N ALA A 22 -15.13 14.26 -18.07
CA ALA A 22 -13.80 14.49 -18.59
C ALA A 22 -12.84 13.67 -17.73
N LYS A 23 -12.03 12.81 -18.36
CA LYS A 23 -10.98 12.09 -17.65
C LYS A 23 -10.11 13.17 -17.00
N LEU A 24 -10.20 13.29 -15.67
CA LEU A 24 -9.25 14.06 -14.87
C LEU A 24 -7.88 13.51 -15.24
N ARG A 25 -7.12 14.25 -16.05
CA ARG A 25 -5.69 14.03 -16.18
C ARG A 25 -5.12 14.60 -14.89
N PRO A 26 -4.62 13.79 -13.94
CA PRO A 26 -3.89 14.37 -12.83
C PRO A 26 -2.76 15.21 -13.43
N ASN A 27 -2.58 16.45 -12.97
CA ASN A 27 -1.36 17.22 -13.20
C ASN A 27 -0.23 16.40 -12.58
N ARG A 28 0.35 15.51 -13.38
CA ARG A 28 1.45 14.66 -12.96
C ARG A 28 2.64 15.60 -12.79
N PRO A 29 3.37 15.55 -11.65
CA PRO A 29 4.54 16.39 -11.48
C PRO A 29 5.46 16.24 -12.69
N GLU A 30 5.85 17.34 -13.32
CA GLU A 30 6.86 17.30 -14.37
C GLU A 30 8.23 17.11 -13.73
N GLY A 31 9.18 16.54 -14.46
CA GLY A 31 10.54 16.30 -13.96
C GLY A 31 11.20 17.57 -13.41
N ARG A 32 10.91 18.73 -14.01
CA ARG A 32 11.38 20.04 -13.55
C ARG A 32 10.82 20.49 -12.19
N SER A 33 9.86 19.78 -11.63
CA SER A 33 9.37 19.96 -10.26
C SER A 33 10.01 19.01 -9.26
N ILE A 34 11.07 18.28 -9.66
CA ILE A 34 11.74 17.25 -8.85
C ILE A 34 13.26 17.48 -8.88
N ILE A 35 13.86 17.44 -7.70
CA ILE A 35 15.31 17.33 -7.50
C ILE A 35 15.59 15.93 -6.97
N VAL A 36 16.50 15.19 -7.59
CA VAL A 36 16.86 13.83 -7.16
C VAL A 36 18.28 13.82 -6.62
N LEU A 37 18.43 13.43 -5.36
CA LEU A 37 19.72 13.31 -4.67
C LEU A 37 19.89 11.84 -4.30
N SER A 38 20.82 11.13 -4.95
CA SER A 38 20.94 9.68 -4.86
C SER A 38 22.28 9.28 -4.25
N ALA A 39 22.24 8.82 -3.00
CA ALA A 39 23.39 8.29 -2.27
C ALA A 39 23.54 6.79 -2.51
N PHE A 40 24.76 6.31 -2.74
CA PHE A 40 25.02 4.91 -3.10
C PHE A 40 24.24 4.53 -4.38
N ASP A 41 24.34 5.40 -5.39
CA ASP A 41 23.46 5.42 -6.56
C ASP A 41 23.57 4.18 -7.45
N GLY A 42 24.71 3.48 -7.41
CA GLY A 42 25.00 2.35 -8.26
C GLY A 42 24.79 2.71 -9.73
N ILE A 43 23.90 1.98 -10.41
CA ILE A 43 23.63 2.16 -11.84
C ILE A 43 22.67 3.34 -12.17
N GLY A 44 22.34 4.20 -11.20
CA GLY A 44 21.50 5.39 -11.44
C GLY A 44 20.00 5.10 -11.55
N ALA A 45 19.52 4.07 -10.85
CA ALA A 45 18.14 3.61 -10.98
C ALA A 45 17.10 4.69 -10.61
N SER A 46 17.35 5.45 -9.55
CA SER A 46 16.47 6.54 -9.08
C SER A 46 16.33 7.63 -10.15
N HIS A 47 17.45 8.13 -10.68
CA HIS A 47 17.50 9.14 -11.73
C HIS A 47 16.79 8.67 -13.00
N TRP A 48 17.03 7.43 -13.43
CA TRP A 48 16.41 6.87 -14.63
C TRP A 48 14.90 6.71 -14.47
N LEU A 49 14.44 6.21 -13.32
CA LEU A 49 13.01 6.03 -13.04
C LEU A 49 12.27 7.37 -13.01
N VAL A 50 12.83 8.39 -12.36
CA VAL A 50 12.23 9.72 -12.33
C VAL A 50 12.21 10.32 -13.73
N ALA A 51 13.32 10.25 -14.48
CA ALA A 51 13.38 10.74 -15.85
C ALA A 51 12.36 10.07 -16.77
N LYS A 52 12.18 8.75 -16.63
CA LYS A 52 11.22 7.98 -17.43
C LYS A 52 9.77 8.28 -17.05
N ALA A 53 9.47 8.45 -15.76
CA ALA A 53 8.10 8.60 -15.27
C ALA A 53 7.58 10.05 -15.37
N PHE A 54 8.47 11.03 -15.19
CA PHE A 54 8.12 12.44 -15.02
C PHE A 54 8.87 13.38 -15.99
N GLY A 55 9.91 12.90 -16.67
CA GLY A 55 10.82 13.72 -17.47
C GLY A 55 12.06 14.12 -16.67
N ARG A 56 13.03 14.78 -17.33
CA ARG A 56 14.32 15.12 -16.73
C ARG A 56 14.13 15.94 -15.42
N PRO A 57 14.75 15.52 -14.30
CA PRO A 57 14.77 16.28 -13.06
C PRO A 57 15.32 17.71 -13.24
N LEU A 58 14.89 18.64 -12.39
CA LEU A 58 15.48 19.97 -12.32
C LEU A 58 16.98 19.90 -12.00
N LEU A 59 17.32 19.10 -11.00
CA LEU A 59 18.68 18.78 -10.57
C LEU A 59 18.76 17.28 -10.25
N ALA A 60 19.86 16.65 -10.61
CA ALA A 60 20.13 15.24 -10.35
C ALA A 60 21.57 15.06 -9.90
N VAL A 61 21.75 14.59 -8.67
CA VAL A 61 23.07 14.43 -8.02
C VAL A 61 23.24 12.98 -7.61
N SER A 62 24.40 12.41 -7.93
CA SER A 62 24.77 11.02 -7.69
C SER A 62 26.06 10.92 -6.88
N TRP A 63 25.99 10.27 -5.72
CA TRP A 63 27.16 9.82 -4.95
C TRP A 63 27.39 8.32 -5.21
N GLU A 64 28.43 8.05 -5.99
CA GLU A 64 28.90 6.72 -6.34
C GLU A 64 30.42 6.75 -6.52
N VAL A 65 31.11 5.72 -6.04
CA VAL A 65 32.56 5.60 -6.09
C VAL A 65 33.03 4.56 -7.12
N ASP A 66 32.17 3.59 -7.47
CA ASP A 66 32.46 2.59 -8.49
C ASP A 66 32.56 3.22 -9.89
N ARG A 67 33.72 3.02 -10.52
CA ARG A 67 34.03 3.65 -11.81
C ARG A 67 33.13 3.16 -12.94
N ALA A 68 32.72 1.89 -12.91
CA ALA A 68 31.88 1.31 -13.97
C ALA A 68 30.44 1.84 -13.87
N CYS A 69 29.91 1.93 -12.66
CA CYS A 69 28.61 2.53 -12.37
C CYS A 69 28.55 4.00 -12.82
N LYS A 70 29.55 4.81 -12.44
CA LYS A 70 29.65 6.20 -12.91
C LYS A 70 29.72 6.30 -14.42
N ALA A 71 30.54 5.48 -15.08
CA ALA A 71 30.66 5.48 -16.54
C ALA A 71 29.34 5.12 -17.24
N LEU A 72 28.58 4.18 -16.67
CA LEU A 72 27.26 3.79 -17.17
C LEU A 72 26.27 4.96 -17.05
N VAL A 73 26.17 5.57 -15.87
CA VAL A 73 25.27 6.71 -15.61
C VAL A 73 25.65 7.91 -16.49
N GLN A 74 26.93 8.28 -16.56
CA GLN A 74 27.39 9.38 -17.41
C GLN A 74 27.06 9.16 -18.89
N LYS A 75 27.12 7.92 -19.37
CA LYS A 75 26.77 7.56 -20.76
C LYS A 75 25.25 7.65 -21.00
N ALA A 76 24.45 7.13 -20.08
CA ALA A 76 22.99 7.04 -20.24
C ALA A 76 22.26 8.35 -19.90
N MET A 77 22.78 9.07 -18.91
CA MET A 77 22.19 10.26 -18.29
C MET A 77 23.29 11.30 -18.04
N PRO A 78 23.84 11.93 -19.10
CA PRO A 78 24.98 12.85 -18.98
C PRO A 78 24.68 14.13 -18.19
N TRP A 79 23.43 14.32 -17.79
CA TRP A 79 22.93 15.42 -16.99
C TRP A 79 22.92 15.15 -15.48
N VAL A 80 23.33 13.95 -15.04
CA VAL A 80 23.52 13.64 -13.62
C VAL A 80 24.88 14.17 -13.18
N GLU A 81 24.89 14.97 -12.11
CA GLU A 81 26.12 15.46 -11.50
C GLU A 81 26.72 14.40 -10.57
N HIS A 82 27.93 13.94 -10.89
CA HIS A 82 28.65 12.96 -10.09
C HIS A 82 29.51 13.62 -9.02
N ARG A 83 29.19 13.41 -7.75
CA ARG A 83 29.91 14.01 -6.62
C ARG A 83 30.87 13.05 -5.90
N GLY A 84 30.82 11.75 -6.24
CA GLY A 84 31.78 10.77 -5.77
C GLY A 84 31.45 10.22 -4.38
N ASP A 85 32.41 10.26 -3.47
CA ASP A 85 32.27 9.73 -2.11
C ASP A 85 31.46 10.71 -1.25
N LEU A 86 30.25 10.29 -0.83
CA LEU A 86 29.33 11.07 0.01
C LEU A 86 30.01 11.61 1.27
N ILE A 87 30.87 10.80 1.90
CA ILE A 87 31.45 11.11 3.22
C ILE A 87 32.50 12.24 3.12
N ARG A 88 33.01 12.47 1.91
CA ARG A 88 33.99 13.54 1.63
C ARG A 88 33.34 14.80 1.09
N ASP A 89 32.04 14.78 0.90
CA ASP A 89 31.28 15.89 0.35
C ASP A 89 30.70 16.78 1.46
N SER A 90 30.26 17.97 1.08
CA SER A 90 29.72 18.98 1.99
C SER A 90 28.21 19.08 1.82
N PRO A 91 27.41 18.84 2.89
CA PRO A 91 25.98 19.15 2.87
C PRO A 91 25.69 20.63 2.56
N GLY A 92 26.61 21.53 2.92
CA GLY A 92 26.55 22.96 2.59
C GLY A 92 26.61 23.21 1.08
N ASP A 93 27.60 22.64 0.42
CA ASP A 93 27.82 22.84 -1.02
C ASP A 93 26.66 22.27 -1.83
N VAL A 94 26.07 21.17 -1.36
CA VAL A 94 24.89 20.55 -1.97
C VAL A 94 23.64 21.40 -1.72
N ALA A 95 23.50 22.01 -0.54
CA ALA A 95 22.42 22.95 -0.25
C ALA A 95 22.50 24.18 -1.18
N ASP A 96 23.70 24.72 -1.38
CA ASP A 96 23.94 25.84 -2.29
C ASP A 96 23.56 25.46 -3.73
N LEU A 97 23.96 24.27 -4.19
CA LEU A 97 23.58 23.74 -5.50
C LEU A 97 22.05 23.61 -5.66
N VAL A 98 21.35 23.14 -4.62
CA VAL A 98 19.89 23.03 -4.61
C VAL A 98 19.24 24.41 -4.66
N MET A 99 19.73 25.38 -3.88
CA MET A 99 19.19 26.74 -3.84
C MET A 99 19.45 27.50 -5.14
N ASP A 100 20.60 27.28 -5.79
CA ASP A 100 20.91 27.83 -7.11
C ASP A 100 20.00 27.26 -8.20
N ALA A 101 19.70 25.95 -8.13
CA ALA A 101 18.82 25.29 -9.09
C ALA A 101 17.33 25.61 -8.88
N ASP A 102 16.90 25.81 -7.63
CA ASP A 102 15.51 26.04 -7.23
C ASP A 102 15.40 27.13 -6.14
N PRO A 103 15.64 28.41 -6.50
CA PRO A 103 15.68 29.52 -5.54
C PRO A 103 14.32 29.79 -4.87
N ASP A 104 13.22 29.44 -5.55
CA ASP A 104 11.86 29.64 -5.08
C ASP A 104 11.30 28.42 -4.31
N ALA A 105 12.11 27.37 -4.13
CA ALA A 105 11.74 26.16 -3.39
C ALA A 105 10.45 25.47 -3.88
N LEU A 106 10.24 25.44 -5.20
CA LEU A 106 9.04 24.87 -5.81
C LEU A 106 9.16 23.35 -5.99
N ALA A 107 10.38 22.85 -6.20
CA ALA A 107 10.63 21.45 -6.45
C ALA A 107 10.51 20.61 -5.17
N LEU A 108 10.14 19.34 -5.36
CA LEU A 108 10.30 18.31 -4.33
C LEU A 108 11.72 17.75 -4.41
N ILE A 109 12.45 17.81 -3.31
CA ILE A 109 13.70 17.08 -3.14
C ILE A 109 13.35 15.64 -2.77
N VAL A 110 13.85 14.70 -3.54
CA VAL A 110 13.77 13.27 -3.28
C VAL A 110 15.17 12.75 -2.99
N TRP A 111 15.42 12.49 -1.71
CA TRP A 111 16.60 11.76 -1.26
C TRP A 111 16.38 10.27 -1.49
N CYS A 112 17.30 9.63 -2.21
CA CYS A 112 17.33 8.18 -2.39
C CYS A 112 18.63 7.62 -1.79
N ALA A 113 18.56 6.51 -1.08
CA ALA A 113 19.77 5.85 -0.58
C ALA A 113 19.63 4.32 -0.54
N ALA A 114 20.70 3.62 -0.91
CA ALA A 114 20.82 2.18 -0.78
C ALA A 114 22.21 1.79 -0.20
N PRO A 115 22.48 2.12 1.07
CA PRO A 115 23.79 1.90 1.67
C PRO A 115 24.16 0.41 1.69
N PRO A 116 25.45 0.08 1.47
CA PRO A 116 25.89 -1.30 1.31
C PRO A 116 25.62 -2.15 2.56
N CYS A 117 24.92 -3.27 2.36
CA CYS A 117 24.32 -4.10 3.40
C CYS A 117 25.19 -5.31 3.85
N GLN A 118 26.48 -5.34 3.53
CA GLN A 118 27.28 -6.57 3.69
C GLN A 118 27.43 -7.02 5.15
N ASP A 119 27.35 -6.10 6.11
CA ASP A 119 27.38 -6.42 7.55
C ASP A 119 26.01 -6.88 8.10
N PHE A 120 24.95 -6.84 7.29
CA PHE A 120 23.56 -7.18 7.69
C PHE A 120 22.95 -8.34 6.89
N SER A 121 23.69 -8.94 5.95
CA SER A 121 23.18 -10.08 5.17
C SER A 121 23.31 -11.39 5.95
N ARG A 122 22.26 -12.20 6.02
CA ARG A 122 22.27 -13.55 6.61
C ARG A 122 23.30 -14.53 6.01
N ILE A 123 23.96 -14.15 4.91
CA ILE A 123 24.84 -15.02 4.10
C ILE A 123 26.33 -14.77 4.42
N GLY A 124 26.66 -13.72 5.19
CA GLY A 124 28.01 -13.43 5.66
C GLY A 124 28.06 -13.26 7.17
N GLN A 125 29.16 -13.69 7.80
CA GLN A 125 29.46 -13.38 9.22
C GLN A 125 29.81 -11.88 9.34
N GLY A 126 28.81 -11.01 9.35
CA GLY A 126 28.98 -9.55 9.46
C GLY A 126 28.93 -9.06 10.91
N GLU A 127 29.76 -8.08 11.26
CA GLU A 127 29.85 -7.47 12.60
C GLU A 127 28.72 -6.46 12.92
N GLY A 128 27.66 -6.42 12.10
CA GLY A 128 26.51 -5.53 12.29
C GLY A 128 26.87 -4.04 12.26
N HIS A 129 26.30 -3.26 13.18
CA HIS A 129 26.49 -1.80 13.25
C HIS A 129 27.89 -1.35 13.70
N GLN A 130 28.77 -2.26 14.10
CA GLN A 130 30.15 -1.98 14.54
C GLN A 130 31.17 -2.12 13.41
N GLY A 131 30.78 -2.69 12.26
CA GLY A 131 31.64 -2.80 11.09
C GLY A 131 31.78 -1.46 10.33
N ASP A 132 32.88 -1.30 9.61
CA ASP A 132 33.21 -0.10 8.82
C ASP A 132 32.09 0.35 7.86
N ARG A 133 31.14 -0.52 7.50
CA ARG A 133 30.07 -0.25 6.52
C ARG A 133 28.70 0.03 7.16
N GLY A 134 28.46 -0.41 8.40
CA GLY A 134 27.31 0.03 9.19
C GLY A 134 27.35 1.54 9.49
N ARG A 135 28.56 2.10 9.54
CA ARG A 135 28.80 3.54 9.69
C ARG A 135 28.35 4.37 8.49
N LEU A 136 28.47 3.83 7.27
CA LEU A 136 28.05 4.53 6.05
C LEU A 136 26.56 4.88 6.05
N PHE A 137 25.71 4.03 6.64
CA PHE A 137 24.30 4.35 6.83
C PHE A 137 24.14 5.56 7.76
N GLN A 138 24.78 5.53 8.93
CA GLN A 138 24.68 6.61 9.92
C GLN A 138 25.20 7.94 9.34
N ASP A 139 26.36 7.91 8.69
CA ASP A 139 26.94 9.08 8.07
C ASP A 139 26.01 9.62 6.95
N SER A 140 25.37 8.75 6.16
CA SER A 140 24.41 9.19 5.13
C SER A 140 23.14 9.82 5.70
N VAL A 141 22.68 9.32 6.85
CA VAL A 141 21.52 9.86 7.58
C VAL A 141 21.87 11.22 8.17
N GLU A 142 23.05 11.36 8.77
CA GLU A 142 23.55 12.63 9.29
C GLU A 142 23.69 13.67 8.17
N PHE A 143 24.30 13.28 7.04
CA PHE A 143 24.43 14.12 5.84
C PHE A 143 23.06 14.61 5.35
N MET A 144 22.09 13.69 5.20
CA MET A 144 20.74 14.02 4.78
C MET A 144 20.05 14.99 5.75
N HIS A 145 20.15 14.76 7.07
CA HIS A 145 19.54 15.64 8.06
C HIS A 145 20.17 17.03 8.05
N GLU A 146 21.50 17.13 7.93
CA GLU A 146 22.19 18.41 7.85
C GLU A 146 21.81 19.17 6.56
N LEU A 147 21.83 18.48 5.41
CA LEU A 147 21.38 19.05 4.15
C LEU A 147 19.95 19.57 4.27
N ARG A 148 19.03 18.75 4.79
CA ARG A 148 17.63 19.12 4.98
C ARG A 148 17.46 20.33 5.89
N ALA A 149 18.26 20.46 6.94
CA ALA A 149 18.24 21.63 7.83
C ALA A 149 18.70 22.92 7.12
N ARG A 150 19.56 22.80 6.10
CA ARG A 150 20.07 23.92 5.29
C ARG A 150 19.12 24.36 4.17
N VAL A 151 18.17 23.51 3.76
CA VAL A 151 17.11 23.85 2.78
C VAL A 151 15.70 23.82 3.39
N PRO A 152 15.42 24.61 4.44
CA PRO A 152 14.19 24.48 5.25
C PRO A 152 12.90 24.84 4.50
N LYS A 153 13.00 25.55 3.37
CA LYS A 153 11.84 25.93 2.53
C LYS A 153 11.43 24.83 1.57
N HIS A 154 12.36 23.96 1.15
CA HIS A 154 12.10 22.92 0.17
C HIS A 154 11.29 21.78 0.78
N ARG A 155 10.38 21.22 -0.01
CA ARG A 155 9.75 19.95 0.34
C ARG A 155 10.80 18.85 0.21
N PHE A 156 10.90 17.99 1.23
CA PHE A 156 11.92 16.96 1.31
C PHE A 156 11.30 15.59 1.62
N GLY A 157 11.37 14.69 0.65
CA GLY A 157 11.02 13.27 0.79
C GLY A 157 12.26 12.39 0.80
N CYS A 158 12.16 11.22 1.42
CA CYS A 158 13.22 10.20 1.39
C CYS A 158 12.68 8.85 0.90
N LEU A 159 13.56 8.07 0.28
CA LEU A 159 13.34 6.69 -0.12
C LEU A 159 14.64 5.92 0.09
N ASP A 160 14.72 5.22 1.21
CA ASP A 160 15.88 4.45 1.61
C ASP A 160 15.55 2.96 1.50
N GLU A 161 16.46 2.18 0.93
CA GLU A 161 16.29 0.74 0.70
C GLU A 161 17.35 -0.07 1.44
N ASN A 162 16.94 -1.23 1.93
CA ASN A 162 17.87 -2.25 2.39
C ASN A 162 17.29 -3.66 2.22
N VAL A 163 18.14 -4.67 2.36
CA VAL A 163 17.71 -6.08 2.42
C VAL A 163 16.76 -6.32 3.60
N ASP A 164 16.07 -7.47 3.58
CA ASP A 164 15.29 -7.95 4.73
C ASP A 164 16.23 -8.28 5.91
N VAL A 165 16.59 -7.23 6.67
CA VAL A 165 17.43 -7.27 7.86
C VAL A 165 16.63 -7.73 9.07
N ASP A 166 17.30 -8.12 10.16
CA ASP A 166 16.60 -8.47 11.39
C ASP A 166 15.87 -7.28 12.03
N ARG A 167 14.97 -7.57 12.98
CA ARG A 167 14.15 -6.55 13.64
C ARG A 167 14.96 -5.51 14.42
N ALA A 168 16.12 -5.87 14.97
CA ALA A 168 16.95 -4.94 15.74
C ALA A 168 17.62 -3.94 14.80
N ALA A 169 18.21 -4.41 13.69
CA ALA A 169 18.78 -3.56 12.66
C ALA A 169 17.72 -2.66 12.01
N ALA A 170 16.54 -3.22 11.68
CA ALA A 170 15.44 -2.44 11.14
C ALA A 170 15.01 -1.31 12.10
N LYS A 171 15.02 -1.55 13.42
CA LYS A 171 14.68 -0.55 14.44
C LYS A 171 15.70 0.59 14.48
N VAL A 172 17.00 0.30 14.36
CA VAL A 172 18.06 1.32 14.30
C VAL A 172 17.90 2.20 13.06
N ILE A 173 17.69 1.58 11.89
CA ILE A 173 17.46 2.31 10.64
C ILE A 173 16.22 3.20 10.75
N SER A 174 15.12 2.63 11.26
CA SER A 174 13.87 3.35 11.47
C SER A 174 14.02 4.53 12.42
N HIS A 175 14.86 4.40 13.45
CA HIS A 175 15.13 5.48 14.39
C HIS A 175 15.92 6.62 13.71
N GLY A 176 16.98 6.29 12.97
CA GLY A 176 17.80 7.28 12.26
C GLY A 176 17.01 8.04 11.19
N LEU A 177 16.20 7.33 10.40
CA LEU A 177 15.37 7.94 9.35
C LEU A 177 14.09 8.56 9.90
N GLY A 178 13.66 8.17 11.11
CA GLY A 178 12.42 8.63 11.75
C GLY A 178 11.14 8.21 11.03
N VAL A 179 11.16 7.06 10.34
CA VAL A 179 10.04 6.43 9.62
C VAL A 179 10.11 4.92 9.78
N GLN A 180 9.02 4.20 9.51
CA GLN A 180 8.97 2.73 9.58
C GLN A 180 9.13 2.11 8.19
N PRO A 181 9.70 0.89 8.08
CA PRO A 181 9.87 0.24 6.80
C PRO A 181 8.55 -0.32 6.26
N VAL A 182 8.48 -0.39 4.94
CA VAL A 182 7.51 -1.15 4.16
C VAL A 182 8.24 -2.32 3.53
N PHE A 183 7.71 -3.52 3.71
CA PHE A 183 8.20 -4.70 3.00
C PHE A 183 7.68 -4.70 1.57
N ALA A 184 8.56 -4.96 0.60
CA ALA A 184 8.17 -5.17 -0.79
C ALA A 184 9.06 -6.26 -1.43
N CYS A 185 8.46 -7.13 -2.23
CA CYS A 185 9.19 -8.10 -3.02
C CYS A 185 8.81 -7.96 -4.51
N PRO A 186 9.78 -7.82 -5.45
CA PRO A 186 9.48 -7.77 -6.87
C PRO A 186 8.79 -9.04 -7.41
N SER A 187 8.76 -10.14 -6.64
CA SER A 187 7.94 -11.31 -6.97
C SER A 187 6.44 -11.01 -6.97
N ASP A 188 6.01 -9.99 -6.22
CA ASP A 188 4.61 -9.54 -6.17
C ASP A 188 4.17 -8.94 -7.53
N PHE A 189 5.15 -8.53 -8.36
CA PHE A 189 4.95 -8.06 -9.73
C PHE A 189 5.42 -9.07 -10.80
N GLY A 190 5.73 -10.31 -10.39
CA GLY A 190 6.13 -11.39 -11.31
C GLY A 190 7.58 -11.32 -11.82
N TRP A 191 8.46 -10.47 -11.26
CA TRP A 191 9.80 -10.28 -11.82
C TRP A 191 10.84 -11.23 -11.22
N VAL A 192 11.13 -11.09 -9.93
CA VAL A 192 12.20 -11.84 -9.26
C VAL A 192 11.99 -11.87 -7.75
N SER A 193 12.30 -12.98 -7.10
CA SER A 193 12.29 -13.07 -5.63
C SER A 193 13.47 -12.33 -5.02
N ARG A 194 13.22 -11.07 -4.61
CA ARG A 194 14.20 -10.15 -4.01
C ARG A 194 13.52 -9.34 -2.90
N PRO A 195 13.24 -9.93 -1.73
CA PRO A 195 12.56 -9.22 -0.65
C PRO A 195 13.43 -8.05 -0.14
N ARG A 196 12.81 -6.89 0.09
CA ARG A 196 13.44 -5.64 0.55
C ARG A 196 12.57 -4.91 1.56
N LEU A 197 13.24 -4.12 2.40
CA LEU A 197 12.62 -3.13 3.26
C LEU A 197 12.88 -1.74 2.67
N TRP A 198 11.82 -0.93 2.65
CA TRP A 198 11.83 0.43 2.12
C TRP A 198 11.37 1.41 3.19
N TRP A 199 12.19 2.39 3.52
CA TRP A 199 11.84 3.50 4.40
C TRP A 199 11.53 4.71 3.56
N THR A 200 10.33 5.25 3.74
CA THR A 200 9.92 6.45 3.02
C THR A 200 9.08 7.35 3.90
N SER A 201 9.01 8.63 3.57
CA SER A 201 8.15 9.59 4.26
C SER A 201 6.70 9.17 4.12
N ASP A 202 6.16 8.53 5.16
CA ASP A 202 4.73 8.35 5.31
C ASP A 202 4.12 9.67 5.83
N TRP A 203 2.85 9.90 5.51
CA TRP A 203 2.10 11.10 5.91
C TRP A 203 2.02 11.30 7.44
N ARG A 204 2.65 10.45 8.27
CA ARG A 204 2.70 10.58 9.73
C ARG A 204 3.38 11.87 10.21
N ARG A 205 4.21 12.49 9.37
CA ARG A 205 4.86 13.80 9.63
C ARG A 205 3.97 15.02 9.34
N SER A 206 2.74 14.81 8.85
CA SER A 206 1.75 15.88 8.69
C SER A 206 1.29 16.51 10.01
N GLY A 207 1.67 15.95 11.16
CA GLY A 207 1.18 16.38 12.47
C GLY A 207 -0.26 15.93 12.76
N HIS A 208 -0.96 15.33 11.79
CA HIS A 208 -2.34 14.85 11.98
C HIS A 208 -2.48 13.87 13.15
N ASN A 209 -1.52 12.95 13.34
CA ASN A 209 -1.52 12.02 14.47
C ASN A 209 -1.35 12.73 15.83
N ALA A 210 -0.69 13.89 15.89
CA ALA A 210 -0.49 14.65 17.12
C ALA A 210 -1.74 15.42 17.57
N THR A 211 -2.75 15.55 16.72
CA THR A 211 -4.02 16.22 17.06
C THR A 211 -4.99 15.34 17.85
N MET A 212 -4.62 14.06 18.10
CA MET A 212 -5.49 13.06 18.70
C MET A 212 -4.71 12.20 19.71
N SER A 213 -5.41 11.67 20.71
CA SER A 213 -4.88 10.74 21.70
C SER A 213 -5.77 9.49 21.79
N ALA A 214 -5.17 8.30 21.87
CA ALA A 214 -5.87 7.04 22.18
C ALA A 214 -5.34 6.50 23.51
N GLY A 215 -6.24 6.10 24.40
CA GLY A 215 -5.90 5.65 25.77
C GLY A 215 -6.20 4.17 26.05
N ASP A 216 -6.76 3.46 25.08
CA ASP A 216 -7.14 2.05 25.16
C ASP A 216 -6.25 1.18 24.24
N VAL A 217 -6.63 -0.07 23.97
CA VAL A 217 -6.11 -0.94 22.89
C VAL A 217 -7.32 -1.75 22.38
N PRO A 218 -7.73 -1.63 21.11
CA PRO A 218 -8.85 -2.41 20.59
C PRO A 218 -8.53 -3.90 20.62
N THR A 219 -9.55 -4.70 20.92
CA THR A 219 -9.40 -6.16 21.02
C THR A 219 -9.71 -6.76 19.65
N HIS A 220 -8.89 -7.70 19.19
CA HIS A 220 -9.12 -8.40 17.93
C HIS A 220 -9.43 -9.87 18.21
N HIS A 221 -10.35 -10.44 17.44
CA HIS A 221 -10.62 -11.87 17.50
C HIS A 221 -9.82 -12.56 16.39
N PHE A 222 -9.11 -13.61 16.75
CA PHE A 222 -8.35 -14.44 15.84
C PHE A 222 -9.17 -15.69 15.49
N LEU A 223 -8.66 -16.49 14.55
CA LEU A 223 -9.32 -17.71 14.12
C LEU A 223 -9.61 -18.68 15.28
N GLY A 224 -8.77 -18.72 16.31
CA GLY A 224 -8.99 -19.52 17.51
C GLY A 224 -10.28 -19.13 18.24
N ASP A 225 -10.51 -17.83 18.45
CA ASP A 225 -11.73 -17.33 19.09
C ASP A 225 -12.99 -17.70 18.30
N ILE A 226 -12.88 -17.69 16.96
CA ILE A 226 -13.98 -18.10 16.06
C ILE A 226 -14.28 -19.59 16.23
N VAL A 227 -13.25 -20.43 16.26
CA VAL A 227 -13.40 -21.88 16.47
C VAL A 227 -14.05 -22.16 17.82
N ASP A 228 -13.64 -21.46 18.88
CA ASP A 228 -14.22 -21.61 20.22
C ASP A 228 -15.72 -21.23 20.24
N PHE A 229 -16.12 -20.17 19.55
CA PHE A 229 -17.55 -19.80 19.41
C PHE A 229 -18.36 -20.89 18.72
N ILE A 230 -17.82 -21.47 17.65
CA ILE A 230 -18.49 -22.53 16.89
C ILE A 230 -18.63 -23.80 17.74
N LEU A 231 -17.56 -24.20 18.43
CA LEU A 231 -17.58 -25.36 19.32
C LEU A 231 -18.61 -25.20 20.44
N ALA A 232 -18.69 -24.00 21.05
CA ALA A 232 -19.69 -23.69 22.06
C ALA A 232 -21.13 -23.75 21.50
N ALA A 233 -21.35 -23.22 20.29
CA ALA A 233 -22.65 -23.29 19.62
C ALA A 233 -23.08 -24.73 19.32
N TRP A 234 -22.17 -25.62 18.90
CA TRP A 234 -22.50 -27.04 18.73
C TRP A 234 -22.84 -27.74 20.04
N CYS A 235 -22.14 -27.43 21.14
CA CYS A 235 -22.46 -27.98 22.46
C CYS A 235 -23.89 -27.63 22.90
N GLU A 236 -24.40 -26.47 22.48
CA GLU A 236 -25.78 -26.01 22.70
C GLU A 236 -26.77 -26.51 21.62
N GLY A 237 -26.32 -27.33 20.67
CA GLY A 237 -27.14 -27.97 19.65
C GLY A 237 -27.45 -27.11 18.42
N TRP A 238 -26.72 -26.02 18.20
CA TRP A 238 -26.87 -25.18 17.01
C TRP A 238 -26.18 -25.83 15.80
N ASP A 239 -26.60 -25.47 14.58
CA ASP A 239 -25.90 -25.79 13.33
C ASP A 239 -25.26 -24.51 12.72
N PRO A 240 -24.20 -23.98 13.34
CA PRO A 240 -23.62 -22.69 13.00
C PRO A 240 -22.98 -22.67 11.60
N LYS A 241 -23.39 -21.69 10.77
CA LYS A 241 -22.70 -21.31 9.54
C LYS A 241 -21.80 -20.11 9.78
N VAL A 242 -20.56 -20.17 9.28
CA VAL A 242 -19.57 -19.10 9.44
C VAL A 242 -19.65 -18.10 8.29
N PHE A 243 -19.49 -16.82 8.60
CA PHE A 243 -19.43 -15.74 7.62
C PHE A 243 -18.23 -14.81 7.84
N GLY A 244 -17.87 -14.08 6.79
CA GLY A 244 -16.93 -12.97 6.78
C GLY A 244 -17.47 -11.82 5.93
N HIS A 245 -17.25 -10.59 6.35
CA HIS A 245 -17.76 -9.37 5.74
C HIS A 245 -16.68 -8.27 5.74
N ASP A 246 -16.34 -7.83 4.54
CA ASP A 246 -15.46 -6.69 4.29
C ASP A 246 -16.29 -5.38 4.32
N LEU A 247 -15.98 -4.50 5.27
CA LEU A 247 -16.73 -3.26 5.44
C LEU A 247 -16.27 -2.19 4.44
N GLN A 248 -17.16 -1.84 3.51
CA GLN A 248 -16.90 -0.80 2.53
C GLN A 248 -16.55 0.56 3.19
N ASN A 249 -15.48 1.19 2.69
CA ASN A 249 -14.97 2.48 3.17
C ASN A 249 -14.56 2.48 4.66
N ALA A 250 -14.06 1.35 5.18
CA ALA A 250 -13.44 1.31 6.49
C ALA A 250 -12.46 2.48 6.70
N TYR A 251 -12.40 2.98 7.94
CA TYR A 251 -11.58 4.12 8.38
C TYR A 251 -11.98 5.50 7.85
N ARG A 252 -12.76 5.62 6.77
CA ARG A 252 -13.17 6.92 6.17
C ARG A 252 -14.48 7.48 6.72
N GLN A 253 -15.05 6.81 7.72
CA GLN A 253 -16.39 7.10 8.25
C GLN A 253 -16.38 8.09 9.41
N TRP A 254 -15.20 8.47 9.92
CA TRP A 254 -15.07 9.21 11.17
C TRP A 254 -14.60 10.64 10.97
N ALA A 255 -15.25 11.56 11.68
CA ALA A 255 -14.94 12.97 11.60
C ALA A 255 -13.60 13.33 12.27
N VAL A 256 -12.89 14.31 11.72
CA VAL A 256 -11.76 14.95 12.42
C VAL A 256 -12.27 15.96 13.44
N ARG A 257 -11.62 16.03 14.60
CA ARG A 257 -12.05 16.92 15.70
C ARG A 257 -11.93 18.41 15.36
N PHE A 258 -10.92 18.77 14.58
CA PHE A 258 -10.63 20.15 14.18
C PHE A 258 -10.40 20.22 12.66
N PRO A 259 -11.48 20.28 11.84
CA PRO A 259 -11.35 20.31 10.38
C PRO A 259 -10.46 21.43 9.85
N GLY A 260 -10.40 22.57 10.55
CA GLY A 260 -9.52 23.69 10.20
C GLY A 260 -8.01 23.39 10.29
N HIS A 261 -7.62 22.28 10.92
CA HIS A 261 -6.22 21.82 10.95
C HIS A 261 -5.95 20.74 9.88
N CYS A 262 -6.97 20.32 9.15
CA CYS A 262 -6.95 19.20 8.20
C CYS A 262 -7.00 19.73 6.76
N GLY A 263 -6.05 20.61 6.43
CA GLY A 263 -5.93 21.26 5.14
C GLY A 263 -4.97 20.52 4.21
N THR A 264 -5.37 20.31 2.96
CA THR A 264 -4.50 19.85 1.88
C THR A 264 -4.42 20.93 0.81
N PHE A 265 -3.20 21.36 0.51
CA PHE A 265 -2.95 22.23 -0.63
C PHE A 265 -3.03 21.42 -1.92
N LEU A 266 -3.98 21.75 -2.78
CA LEU A 266 -4.18 21.15 -4.08
C LEU A 266 -3.78 22.16 -5.17
N PRO A 267 -2.72 21.88 -5.94
CA PRO A 267 -2.41 22.65 -7.13
C PRO A 267 -3.51 22.44 -8.17
N THR A 268 -4.07 23.53 -8.69
CA THR A 268 -5.05 23.53 -9.77
C THR A 268 -4.60 24.49 -10.88
N ASP A 269 -5.23 24.40 -12.05
CA ASP A 269 -4.93 25.29 -13.17
C ASP A 269 -5.27 26.77 -12.87
N GLN A 270 -6.00 27.04 -11.77
CA GLN A 270 -6.31 28.39 -11.28
C GLN A 270 -5.42 28.84 -10.11
N GLY A 271 -4.39 28.05 -9.78
CA GLY A 271 -3.49 28.28 -8.65
C GLY A 271 -3.64 27.24 -7.53
N VAL A 272 -2.91 27.45 -6.44
CA VAL A 272 -2.96 26.57 -5.27
C VAL A 272 -4.23 26.86 -4.47
N THR A 273 -5.04 25.82 -4.26
CA THR A 273 -6.27 25.89 -3.47
C THR A 273 -6.10 25.10 -2.18
N LEU A 274 -6.64 25.59 -1.06
CA LEU A 274 -6.62 24.88 0.22
C LEU A 274 -7.95 24.16 0.44
N TRP A 275 -7.89 22.84 0.54
CA TRP A 275 -9.06 21.99 0.76
C TRP A 275 -9.04 21.42 2.16
N PHE A 276 -10.11 21.61 2.91
CA PHE A 276 -10.26 21.00 4.23
C PHE A 276 -11.01 19.67 4.11
N HIS A 277 -10.49 18.63 4.76
CA HIS A 277 -11.19 17.36 4.87
C HIS A 277 -11.83 17.23 6.25
N TYR A 278 -13.04 16.67 6.26
CA TYR A 278 -13.83 16.48 7.47
C TYR A 278 -13.72 15.06 8.03
N ALA A 279 -13.16 14.13 7.27
CA ALA A 279 -12.98 12.74 7.67
C ALA A 279 -11.50 12.41 7.94
N MET A 280 -11.24 11.46 8.82
CA MET A 280 -9.88 10.97 9.06
C MET A 280 -9.30 10.32 7.80
N CYS A 281 -8.01 10.57 7.54
CA CYS A 281 -7.31 10.01 6.40
C CYS A 281 -6.86 8.58 6.67
N PHE A 282 -6.94 7.73 5.64
CA PHE A 282 -6.38 6.39 5.68
C PHE A 282 -4.87 6.43 5.97
N GLY A 283 -4.41 5.59 6.90
CA GLY A 283 -3.02 5.59 7.40
C GLY A 283 -2.76 6.48 8.63
N ALA A 284 -3.74 7.28 9.07
CA ALA A 284 -3.68 7.93 10.38
C ALA A 284 -3.99 6.90 11.48
N ALA A 285 -3.20 6.88 12.54
CA ALA A 285 -3.42 5.95 13.66
C ALA A 285 -4.84 6.12 14.22
N ALA A 286 -5.26 7.36 14.47
CA ALA A 286 -6.59 7.66 14.98
C ALA A 286 -7.75 7.08 14.13
N SER A 287 -7.56 6.95 12.80
CA SER A 287 -8.56 6.36 11.90
C SER A 287 -8.85 4.91 12.26
N VAL A 288 -7.79 4.13 12.50
CA VAL A 288 -7.86 2.71 12.84
C VAL A 288 -8.44 2.52 14.23
N TRP A 289 -7.98 3.32 15.18
CA TRP A 289 -8.36 3.22 16.58
C TRP A 289 -9.84 3.53 16.83
N ASN A 290 -10.35 4.64 16.30
CA ASN A 290 -11.78 4.98 16.45
C ASN A 290 -12.68 4.01 15.68
N PHE A 291 -12.23 3.51 14.54
CA PHE A 291 -12.96 2.50 13.81
C PHE A 291 -13.11 1.21 14.62
N ASN A 292 -12.01 0.68 15.16
CA ASN A 292 -12.06 -0.56 15.93
C ASN A 292 -12.89 -0.43 17.21
N ARG A 293 -12.93 0.74 17.87
CA ARG A 293 -13.83 0.98 19.03
C ARG A 293 -15.31 0.89 18.65
N ALA A 294 -15.66 1.44 17.49
CA ALA A 294 -17.02 1.32 17.00
C ALA A 294 -17.33 -0.11 16.56
N ALA A 295 -16.36 -0.81 15.97
CA ALA A 295 -16.48 -2.23 15.66
C ALA A 295 -16.69 -3.07 16.93
N ASP A 296 -15.95 -2.81 18.00
CA ASP A 296 -16.13 -3.43 19.33
C ASP A 296 -17.55 -3.18 19.88
N ALA A 297 -18.03 -1.93 19.80
CA ALA A 297 -19.36 -1.57 20.28
C ALA A 297 -20.47 -2.22 19.45
N VAL A 298 -20.38 -2.19 18.12
CA VAL A 298 -21.31 -2.87 17.22
C VAL A 298 -21.31 -4.37 17.49
N GLN A 299 -20.13 -4.98 17.61
CA GLN A 299 -20.00 -6.39 17.94
C GLN A 299 -20.70 -6.73 19.27
N MET A 300 -20.47 -5.94 20.32
CA MET A 300 -21.11 -6.16 21.61
C MET A 300 -22.63 -6.00 21.54
N LEU A 301 -23.13 -5.00 20.81
CA LEU A 301 -24.56 -4.79 20.61
C LEU A 301 -25.20 -5.95 19.83
N MET A 302 -24.55 -6.43 18.77
CA MET A 302 -25.03 -7.57 17.97
C MET A 302 -25.07 -8.86 18.81
N ARG A 303 -24.04 -9.11 19.64
CA ARG A 303 -24.03 -10.23 20.59
C ARG A 303 -25.12 -10.11 21.65
N ALA A 304 -25.28 -8.93 22.25
CA ALA A 304 -26.16 -8.74 23.39
C ALA A 304 -27.65 -8.63 23.01
N LEU A 305 -27.95 -8.00 21.87
CA LEU A 305 -29.33 -7.70 21.46
C LEU A 305 -29.87 -8.70 20.44
N LEU A 306 -29.01 -9.19 19.56
CA LEU A 306 -29.41 -10.05 18.44
C LEU A 306 -28.88 -11.48 18.58
N LEU A 307 -28.11 -11.78 19.64
CA LEU A 307 -27.52 -13.08 19.92
C LEU A 307 -26.66 -13.64 18.76
N VAL A 308 -26.11 -12.75 17.92
CA VAL A 308 -25.24 -13.12 16.80
C VAL A 308 -23.82 -13.32 17.32
N LEU A 309 -23.21 -14.47 17.02
CA LEU A 309 -21.81 -14.78 17.36
C LEU A 309 -20.86 -14.04 16.40
N LEU A 310 -20.77 -12.72 16.57
CA LEU A 310 -19.98 -11.82 15.73
C LEU A 310 -18.61 -11.54 16.37
N GLY A 311 -17.54 -11.62 15.60
CA GLY A 311 -16.19 -11.13 15.88
C GLY A 311 -15.76 -10.10 14.83
N HIS A 312 -14.64 -9.44 15.07
CA HIS A 312 -13.97 -8.62 14.07
C HIS A 312 -12.45 -8.73 14.18
N PHE A 313 -11.80 -8.55 13.04
CA PHE A 313 -10.36 -8.35 12.92
C PHE A 313 -10.13 -7.12 12.04
N VAL A 314 -9.80 -6.01 12.69
CA VAL A 314 -9.43 -4.76 12.00
C VAL A 314 -10.65 -4.24 11.23
N ASP A 315 -10.66 -4.22 9.89
CA ASP A 315 -11.81 -3.83 9.07
C ASP A 315 -12.77 -4.98 8.71
N ASP A 316 -12.36 -6.22 8.97
CA ASP A 316 -13.15 -7.42 8.68
C ASP A 316 -14.08 -7.77 9.85
N PHE A 317 -15.35 -8.00 9.56
CA PHE A 317 -16.30 -8.63 10.48
C PHE A 317 -16.46 -10.10 10.13
N ASN A 318 -16.59 -10.96 11.12
CA ASN A 318 -16.72 -12.40 10.92
C ASN A 318 -17.63 -12.99 11.98
N GLY A 319 -18.20 -14.16 11.78
CA GLY A 319 -19.06 -14.73 12.82
C GLY A 319 -19.70 -16.04 12.45
N ALA A 320 -20.57 -16.51 13.34
CA ALA A 320 -21.39 -17.69 13.14
C ALA A 320 -22.87 -17.38 13.41
N ASP A 321 -23.77 -17.92 12.58
CA ASP A 321 -25.23 -17.74 12.72
C ASP A 321 -26.01 -18.98 12.22
N ASP A 322 -27.31 -19.05 12.51
CA ASP A 322 -28.21 -20.09 12.03
C ASP A 322 -28.72 -19.84 10.59
N ASN A 323 -29.37 -20.85 10.00
CA ASN A 323 -29.65 -20.98 8.57
C ASN A 323 -30.50 -19.85 7.91
N LEU A 324 -30.99 -18.84 8.63
CA LEU A 324 -31.90 -17.83 8.07
C LEU A 324 -31.24 -16.53 7.55
N THR A 325 -29.95 -16.29 7.85
CA THR A 325 -29.24 -15.03 7.48
C THR A 325 -27.86 -15.25 6.80
N ALA A 326 -27.33 -16.47 6.84
CA ALA A 326 -25.98 -16.80 6.35
C ALA A 326 -25.79 -16.79 4.82
N ASP A 327 -26.88 -16.78 4.04
CA ASP A 327 -26.83 -16.96 2.57
C ASP A 327 -26.32 -15.73 1.78
N SER A 328 -25.80 -14.69 2.47
CA SER A 328 -25.21 -13.52 1.80
C SER A 328 -23.67 -13.43 1.85
N ALA A 329 -22.94 -14.44 2.37
CA ALA A 329 -21.48 -14.36 2.52
C ALA A 329 -20.68 -15.40 1.70
N HIS A 330 -20.40 -15.06 0.45
CA HIS A 330 -19.14 -15.30 -0.31
C HIS A 330 -18.49 -16.72 -0.42
N GLY A 331 -19.03 -17.58 -1.29
CA GLY A 331 -18.22 -18.38 -2.25
C GLY A 331 -17.44 -19.62 -1.75
N VAL A 332 -17.55 -20.00 -0.48
CA VAL A 332 -17.08 -21.28 0.10
C VAL A 332 -18.17 -21.79 1.05
N GLN A 333 -18.56 -23.05 0.93
CA GLN A 333 -19.48 -23.76 1.84
C GLN A 333 -18.66 -24.46 2.93
N LEU A 334 -18.96 -24.15 4.19
CA LEU A 334 -18.41 -24.84 5.35
C LEU A 334 -19.48 -25.83 5.84
N HIS A 335 -19.19 -27.12 5.77
CA HIS A 335 -20.00 -28.18 6.36
C HIS A 335 -19.27 -28.69 7.60
N VAL A 336 -19.96 -28.81 8.72
CA VAL A 336 -19.36 -29.37 9.92
C VAL A 336 -20.28 -30.38 10.57
N GLY A 337 -19.69 -31.47 11.06
CA GLY A 337 -20.39 -32.55 11.72
C GLY A 337 -19.48 -33.22 12.74
N ALA A 338 -20.01 -34.25 13.42
CA ALA A 338 -19.35 -34.88 14.56
C ALA A 338 -17.94 -35.44 14.27
N GLU A 339 -17.63 -35.74 13.01
CA GLU A 339 -16.34 -36.32 12.56
C GLU A 339 -15.32 -35.25 12.11
N GLY A 340 -15.68 -33.96 12.07
CA GLY A 340 -14.76 -32.88 11.70
C GLY A 340 -15.36 -31.77 10.83
N VAL A 341 -14.50 -30.86 10.38
CA VAL A 341 -14.82 -29.68 9.56
C VAL A 341 -14.49 -29.96 8.09
N TRP A 342 -15.46 -29.75 7.19
CA TRP A 342 -15.28 -29.88 5.74
C TRP A 342 -15.53 -28.55 5.04
N LEU A 343 -14.52 -28.07 4.33
CA LEU A 343 -14.60 -26.90 3.47
C LEU A 343 -14.85 -27.37 2.04
N SER A 344 -15.88 -26.85 1.37
CA SER A 344 -16.16 -27.15 -0.03
C SER A 344 -16.53 -25.89 -0.83
N PRO A 345 -16.20 -25.80 -2.13
CA PRO A 345 -16.64 -24.69 -2.95
C PRO A 345 -18.16 -24.72 -3.17
N THR A 346 -18.80 -23.55 -3.24
CA THR A 346 -20.20 -23.42 -3.70
C THR A 346 -20.38 -23.95 -5.13
N GLU A 347 -21.53 -24.53 -5.44
CA GLU A 347 -21.84 -25.05 -6.78
C GLU A 347 -21.69 -24.01 -7.90
N GLU A 348 -22.11 -22.77 -7.68
CA GLU A 348 -21.95 -21.68 -8.65
C GLU A 348 -20.47 -21.42 -9.00
N ARG A 349 -19.59 -21.51 -8.00
CA ARG A 349 -18.14 -21.32 -8.20
C ARG A 349 -17.50 -22.53 -8.87
N LYS A 350 -17.97 -23.75 -8.60
CA LYS A 350 -17.56 -24.95 -9.33
C LYS A 350 -17.91 -24.81 -10.81
N GLN A 351 -19.16 -24.45 -11.12
CA GLN A 351 -19.62 -24.25 -12.51
C GLN A 351 -18.79 -23.19 -13.24
N LYS A 352 -18.48 -22.06 -12.60
CA LYS A 352 -17.66 -20.99 -13.19
C LYS A 352 -16.20 -21.39 -13.45
N ILE A 353 -15.64 -22.29 -12.64
CA ILE A 353 -14.27 -22.81 -12.83
C ILE A 353 -14.27 -23.87 -13.92
N LEU A 354 -15.24 -24.79 -13.90
CA LEU A 354 -15.38 -25.86 -14.89
C LEU A 354 -15.62 -25.29 -16.29
N ALA A 355 -16.56 -24.36 -16.45
CA ALA A 355 -16.82 -23.73 -17.75
C ALA A 355 -15.57 -23.05 -18.35
N GLN A 356 -14.72 -22.46 -17.50
CA GLN A 356 -13.47 -21.83 -17.95
C GLN A 356 -12.38 -22.86 -18.32
N ILE A 357 -12.40 -24.05 -17.71
CA ILE A 357 -11.53 -25.17 -18.09
C ILE A 357 -12.02 -25.77 -19.41
N ASP A 358 -13.33 -26.00 -19.52
CA ASP A 358 -13.95 -26.58 -20.72
C ASP A 358 -13.72 -25.67 -21.94
N GLU A 359 -13.90 -24.35 -21.80
CA GLU A 359 -13.59 -23.37 -22.86
C GLU A 359 -12.12 -23.44 -23.31
N ALA A 360 -11.18 -23.61 -22.37
CA ALA A 360 -9.76 -23.72 -22.69
C ALA A 360 -9.40 -25.07 -23.37
N LEU A 361 -10.10 -26.14 -23.00
CA LEU A 361 -9.96 -27.46 -23.62
C LEU A 361 -10.56 -27.47 -25.03
N GLU A 362 -11.73 -26.86 -25.22
CA GLU A 362 -12.38 -26.72 -26.52
C GLU A 362 -11.56 -25.84 -27.48
N ALA A 363 -10.95 -24.77 -26.96
CA ALA A 363 -10.09 -23.88 -27.73
C ALA A 363 -8.65 -24.42 -27.95
N ASP A 364 -8.31 -25.60 -27.39
CA ASP A 364 -6.97 -26.20 -27.34
C ASP A 364 -5.87 -25.18 -26.99
N SER A 365 -6.22 -24.21 -26.14
CA SER A 365 -5.34 -23.09 -25.81
C SER A 365 -5.76 -22.46 -24.50
N LEU A 366 -4.76 -22.05 -23.72
CA LEU A 366 -4.98 -21.32 -22.47
C LEU A 366 -4.08 -20.10 -22.50
N SER A 367 -4.66 -18.95 -22.85
CA SER A 367 -3.93 -17.69 -22.88
C SER A 367 -3.44 -17.31 -21.48
N PRO A 368 -2.35 -16.54 -21.35
CA PRO A 368 -1.83 -16.14 -20.03
C PRO A 368 -2.83 -15.35 -19.18
N ASP A 369 -3.68 -14.53 -19.80
CA ASP A 369 -4.76 -13.79 -19.11
C ASP A 369 -5.87 -14.75 -18.61
N ALA A 370 -6.26 -15.74 -19.43
CA ALA A 370 -7.18 -16.80 -19.00
C ALA A 370 -6.56 -17.67 -17.88
N ALA A 371 -5.28 -18.00 -17.99
CA ALA A 371 -4.51 -18.71 -16.98
C ALA A 371 -4.42 -17.92 -15.67
N SER A 372 -4.21 -16.61 -15.72
CA SER A 372 -4.15 -15.72 -14.55
C SER A 372 -5.48 -15.65 -13.81
N ARG A 373 -6.60 -15.51 -14.53
CA ARG A 373 -7.95 -15.53 -13.92
C ARG A 373 -8.28 -16.89 -13.30
N LEU A 374 -7.94 -17.98 -13.99
CA LEU A 374 -8.15 -19.34 -13.48
C LEU A 374 -7.25 -19.62 -12.27
N ALA A 375 -5.99 -19.17 -12.29
CA ALA A 375 -5.05 -19.26 -11.18
C ALA A 375 -5.53 -18.47 -9.95
N GLY A 376 -6.06 -17.26 -10.13
CA GLY A 376 -6.62 -16.47 -9.02
C GLY A 376 -7.81 -17.15 -8.35
N ARG A 377 -8.74 -17.68 -9.15
CA ARG A 377 -9.91 -18.43 -8.65
C ARG A 377 -9.50 -19.71 -7.91
N LEU A 378 -8.53 -20.46 -8.44
CA LEU A 378 -8.01 -21.69 -7.83
C LEU A 378 -7.10 -21.41 -6.62
N THR A 379 -6.39 -20.28 -6.57
CA THR A 379 -5.57 -19.87 -5.42
C THR A 379 -6.45 -19.56 -4.22
N PHE A 380 -7.49 -18.74 -4.42
CA PHE A 380 -8.47 -18.46 -3.37
C PHE A 380 -9.07 -19.77 -2.85
N LEU A 381 -9.56 -20.62 -3.76
CA LEU A 381 -10.20 -21.89 -3.39
C LEU A 381 -9.25 -22.87 -2.69
N SER A 382 -8.04 -23.06 -3.21
CA SER A 382 -7.05 -23.99 -2.64
C SER A 382 -6.53 -23.54 -1.27
N GLN A 383 -6.40 -22.23 -1.05
CA GLN A 383 -6.06 -21.67 0.27
C GLN A 383 -7.22 -21.85 1.26
N SER A 384 -8.45 -21.64 0.81
CA SER A 384 -9.65 -21.84 1.62
C SER A 384 -9.93 -23.31 1.96
N THR A 385 -9.56 -24.27 1.11
CA THR A 385 -9.86 -25.71 1.33
C THR A 385 -8.68 -26.53 1.87
N PHE A 386 -7.44 -26.18 1.52
CA PHE A 386 -6.24 -27.00 1.83
C PHE A 386 -5.10 -26.22 2.50
N GLY A 387 -5.33 -24.97 2.91
CA GLY A 387 -4.32 -24.12 3.55
C GLY A 387 -3.08 -23.89 2.68
N CYS A 388 -1.90 -23.77 3.31
CA CYS A 388 -0.63 -23.53 2.61
C CYS A 388 -0.23 -24.64 1.63
N THR A 389 -0.73 -25.86 1.83
CA THR A 389 -0.47 -27.06 0.99
C THR A 389 -1.12 -26.97 -0.39
N GLY A 390 -2.26 -26.27 -0.52
CA GLY A 390 -2.99 -26.11 -1.78
C GLY A 390 -2.25 -25.32 -2.86
N ARG A 391 -1.32 -24.43 -2.46
CA ARG A 391 -0.53 -23.60 -3.41
C ARG A 391 0.42 -24.42 -4.29
N ALA A 392 0.87 -25.58 -3.82
CA ALA A 392 1.79 -26.41 -4.59
C ALA A 392 1.12 -27.02 -5.83
N ALA A 393 -0.16 -27.38 -5.73
CA ALA A 393 -0.92 -28.04 -6.80
C ALA A 393 -1.26 -27.12 -7.98
N ILE A 394 -1.33 -25.80 -7.75
CA ILE A 394 -1.67 -24.79 -8.78
C ILE A 394 -0.43 -24.13 -9.40
N LYS A 395 0.78 -24.51 -8.96
CA LYS A 395 2.05 -23.92 -9.38
C LYS A 395 2.31 -23.95 -10.90
N PRO A 396 1.95 -25.01 -11.66
CA PRO A 396 2.07 -25.02 -13.11
C PRO A 396 1.16 -23.98 -13.79
N LEU A 397 -0.03 -23.74 -13.23
CA LEU A 397 -1.00 -22.78 -13.75
C LEU A 397 -0.58 -21.34 -13.47
N CYS A 398 -0.04 -21.09 -12.26
CA CYS A 398 0.58 -19.82 -11.90
C CYS A 398 1.83 -19.51 -12.75
N SER A 399 2.63 -20.51 -13.11
CA SER A 399 3.79 -20.33 -14.00
C SER A 399 3.35 -19.91 -15.41
N ARG A 400 2.29 -20.56 -15.95
CA ARG A 400 1.75 -20.21 -17.27
C ARG A 400 1.09 -18.83 -17.30
N ALA A 401 0.51 -18.39 -16.17
CA ALA A 401 0.02 -17.02 -15.99
C ALA A 401 1.15 -15.97 -15.91
N ALA A 402 2.39 -16.39 -15.62
CA ALA A 402 3.56 -15.51 -15.49
C ALA A 402 4.38 -15.38 -16.79
N ASP A 403 4.06 -16.14 -17.84
CA ASP A 403 4.75 -16.12 -19.15
C ASP A 403 4.26 -14.99 -20.09
N THR A 404 3.81 -13.85 -19.55
CA THR A 404 3.49 -12.61 -20.32
C THR A 404 4.53 -11.53 -20.21
#